data_AF-A0A2E8CW14-F1
#
_entry.id   AF-A0A2E8CW14-F1
#
_cell.length_a   1.000
_cell.length_b   1.000
_cell.length_c   1.000
_cell.angle_alpha   90.00
_cell.angle_beta   90.00
_cell.angle_gamma   90.00
#
_symmetry.space_group_name_H-M   'P 1'
#
loop_
_entity.id
_entity.type
_entity.pdbx_description
1 polymer ?
#
loop_
_entity_poly.entity_id
_entity_poly.type
_entity_poly.pdbx_seq_one_letter_code
_entity_poly.pdbx_strand_id
1 'polypeptide(L)' 'MIRHCFRYWMGRNEMLSDSKTLIDAEKSYLDSGGKFSELLVSLLTSDSFLYRK' A
#
# COMPACT_ATOMS: atom_id res chain seq x y z
N MET A 1 2.23 10.23 -3.83
CA MET A 1 2.47 8.98 -4.60
C MET A 1 1.72 7.79 -3.98
N ILE A 2 2.08 7.35 -2.76
CA ILE A 2 1.61 6.09 -2.14
C ILE A 2 0.07 5.99 -2.07
N ARG A 3 -0.61 7.04 -1.60
CA ARG A 3 -2.09 7.07 -1.55
C ARG A 3 -2.76 6.97 -2.93
N HIS A 4 -2.14 7.53 -3.96
CA HIS A 4 -2.65 7.40 -5.33
C HIS A 4 -2.46 5.96 -5.83
N CYS A 5 -1.31 5.34 -5.55
CA CYS A 5 -1.08 3.94 -5.86
C CYS A 5 -2.07 3.04 -5.14
N PHE A 6 -2.30 3.27 -3.84
CA PHE A 6 -3.33 2.57 -3.08
C PHE A 6 -4.68 2.67 -3.79
N ARG A 7 -5.19 3.87 -4.07
CA ARG A 7 -6.49 4.03 -4.73
C ARG A 7 -6.57 3.38 -6.11
N TYR A 8 -5.49 3.46 -6.89
CA TYR A 8 -5.42 2.86 -8.21
C TYR A 8 -5.48 1.33 -8.16
N TRP A 9 -4.70 0.71 -7.29
CA TRP A 9 -4.60 -0.76 -7.19
C TRP A 9 -5.70 -1.39 -6.35
N MET A 10 -6.22 -0.68 -5.35
CA MET A 10 -7.30 -1.14 -4.50
C MET A 10 -8.68 -0.84 -5.09
N GLY A 11 -8.77 0.08 -6.06
CA GLY A 11 -10.03 0.47 -6.71
C GLY A 11 -11.04 1.17 -5.78
N ARG A 12 -10.60 1.61 -4.60
CA ARG A 12 -11.42 2.29 -3.58
C ARG A 12 -10.63 3.35 -2.82
N ASN A 13 -11.33 4.23 -2.13
CA ASN A 13 -10.71 5.21 -1.22
C ASN A 13 -10.16 4.52 0.04
N GLU A 14 -9.09 5.08 0.61
CA GLU A 14 -8.52 4.61 1.87
C GLU A 14 -9.49 4.84 3.06
N MET A 15 -9.56 3.85 3.94
CA MET A 15 -10.29 3.95 5.22
C MET A 15 -9.29 3.98 6.38
N LEU A 16 -9.76 4.33 7.59
CA LEU A 16 -8.91 4.36 8.77
C LEU A 16 -8.26 2.99 9.06
N SER A 17 -8.93 1.89 8.71
CA SER A 17 -8.41 0.53 8.82
C SER A 17 -7.21 0.24 7.91
N ASP A 18 -7.06 0.98 6.81
CA ASP A 18 -5.95 0.81 5.86
C ASP A 18 -4.69 1.58 6.26
N SER A 19 -4.74 2.33 7.38
CA SER A 19 -3.62 3.13 7.87
C SER A 19 -2.35 2.29 8.06
N LYS A 20 -2.48 1.07 8.60
CA LYS A 20 -1.35 0.15 8.76
C LYS A 20 -0.73 -0.23 7.41
N THR A 21 -1.55 -0.61 6.43
CA THR A 21 -1.12 -0.93 5.07
C THR A 21 -0.36 0.22 4.42
N LEU A 22 -0.85 1.46 4.59
CA LEU A 22 -0.19 2.65 4.02
C LEU A 22 1.18 2.92 4.67
N ILE A 23 1.28 2.74 5.98
CA ILE A 23 2.56 2.89 6.72
C ILE A 23 3.56 1.84 6.28
N ASP A 24 3.13 0.58 6.14
CA ASP A 24 4.01 -0.52 5.75
C ASP A 24 4.48 -0.36 4.28
N ALA A 25 3.60 0.11 3.39
CA ALA A 25 3.94 0.46 2.02
C ALA A 25 4.92 1.64 1.93
N GLU A 26 4.80 2.62 2.82
CA GLU A 26 5.74 3.74 2.90
C GLU A 26 7.13 3.28 3.39
N LYS A 27 7.17 2.45 4.44
CA LYS A 27 8.41 1.90 4.97
C LYS A 27 9.16 1.06 3.93
N SER A 28 8.47 0.12 3.29
CA SER A 28 9.08 -0.72 2.23
C SER A 28 9.61 0.12 1.06
N TYR A 29 8.92 1.21 0.69
CA TYR A 29 9.41 2.15 -0.30
C TYR A 29 10.69 2.86 0.14
N LEU A 30 10.76 3.33 1.38
CA LEU A 30 11.95 4.02 1.91
C LEU A 30 13.13 3.07 2.11
N ASP A 31 12.91 1.90 2.71
CA ASP A 31 13.93 0.91 3.03
C ASP A 31 14.58 0.33 1.76
N SER A 32 13.82 0.27 0.66
CA SER A 32 14.31 -0.19 -0.63
C SER A 32 15.09 0.86 -1.44
N GLY A 33 15.23 2.08 -0.91
CA GLY A 33 15.85 3.22 -1.60
C GLY A 33 14.93 3.84 -2.66
N GLY A 34 13.62 3.77 -2.46
CA GLY A 34 12.62 4.33 -3.37
C GLY A 34 12.24 3.42 -4.53
N LYS A 35 12.38 2.10 -4.38
CA LYS A 35 11.96 1.15 -5.42
C LYS A 35 10.44 1.04 -5.44
N PHE A 36 9.86 1.40 -6.58
CA PHE A 36 8.41 1.34 -6.77
C PHE A 36 7.86 -0.09 -6.71
N SER A 37 8.65 -1.09 -7.12
CA SER A 37 8.26 -2.50 -7.06
C SER A 37 7.99 -2.97 -5.63
N GLU A 38 8.81 -2.54 -4.65
CA GLU A 38 8.67 -2.94 -3.25
C GLU A 38 7.40 -2.37 -2.62
N LEU A 39 7.07 -1.11 -2.97
CA LEU A 39 5.80 -0.49 -2.60
C LEU A 39 4.61 -1.31 -3.14
N LEU A 40 4.68 -1.76 -4.39
CA LEU A 40 3.61 -2.56 -4.99
C LEU A 40 3.48 -3.92 -4.31
N VAL A 41 4.60 -4.60 -4.04
CA VAL A 41 4.60 -5.88 -3.32
C VAL A 41 3.94 -5.69 -1.96
N SER A 42 4.37 -4.71 -1.17
CA SER A 42 3.80 -4.43 0.15
C SER A 42 2.29 -4.17 0.11
N LEU A 43 1.81 -3.39 -0.86
CA LEU A 43 0.38 -3.13 -1.04
C LEU A 43 -0.39 -4.40 -1.41
N LEU A 44 0.09 -5.17 -2.39
CA LEU A 44 -0.61 -6.34 -2.92
C LEU A 44 -0.54 -7.56 -1.98
N THR A 45 0.40 -7.59 -1.04
CA THR A 45 0.46 -8.62 0.02
C THR A 45 -0.25 -8.21 1.31
N SER A 46 -0.77 -6.99 1.39
CA SER A 46 -1.38 -6.46 2.61
C SER A 46 -2.76 -7.08 2.89
N ASP A 47 -3.15 -7.05 4.17
CA ASP A 47 -4.49 -7.45 4.60
C ASP A 47 -5.58 -6.64 3.90
N SER A 48 -5.34 -5.35 3.65
CA SER A 48 -6.28 -4.48 2.92
C SER A 48 -6.56 -4.97 1.50
N PHE A 49 -5.58 -5.63 0.86
CA PHE A 49 -5.73 -6.17 -0.50
C PHE A 49 -6.29 -7.58 -0.47
N LEU A 50 -5.78 -8.43 0.42
CA LEU A 50 -6.18 -9.84 0.51
C LEU A 50 -7.62 -10.00 0.98
N TYR A 51 -8.02 -9.28 2.02
CA TYR A 51 -9.34 -9.46 2.62
C TYR A 51 -10.43 -8.60 1.98
N ARG A 52 -10.08 -7.74 1.00
CA ARG A 52 -10.95 -6.74 0.33
C ARG A 52 -12.28 -6.52 1.07
N LYS A 53 -12.19 -5.93 2.27
CA LYS A 53 -13.39 -5.44 2.94
C LYS A 53 -13.87 -4.17 2.27
#